data_AF-A0A1I1VLU9-F1
#
_entry.id   AF-A0A1I1VLU9-F1
#
_cell.length_a   1.000
_cell.length_b   1.000
_cell.length_c   1.000
_cell.angle_alpha   90.00
_cell.angle_beta   90.00
_cell.angle_gamma   90.00
#
_symmetry.space_group_name_H-M   'P 1'
#
loop_
_entity.id
_entity.type
_entity.pdbx_description
1 polymer ?
#
loop_
_entity_poly.entity_id
_entity_poly.type
_entity_poly.pdbx_seq_one_letter_code
_entity_poly.pdbx_strand_id
1 'polypeptide(L)' 'MTIEMENFLYELKKQAMQTHTLKDAYETLTPDEQQRISSLAPAGQSMPTEQARTTFEWYNNMQEAHGIKDTDGGRRAY' A
#
# COMPACT_ATOMS: atom_id res chain seq x y z
N MET A 1 14.61 -5.21 16.77
CA MET A 1 13.88 -4.01 16.31
C MET A 1 13.43 -3.25 17.55
N THR A 2 13.33 -1.92 17.54
CA THR A 2 12.73 -1.21 18.69
C THR A 2 11.20 -1.26 18.58
N ILE A 3 10.50 -1.05 19.69
CA ILE A 3 9.02 -1.04 19.74
C ILE A 3 8.46 0.05 18.81
N GLU A 4 9.14 1.20 18.74
CA GLU A 4 8.74 2.30 17.86
C GLU A 4 8.85 1.92 16.38
N MET A 5 9.87 1.15 16.00
CA MET A 5 10.05 0.68 14.62
C MET A 5 9.03 -0.40 14.26
N GLU A 6 8.71 -1.30 15.18
CA GLU A 6 7.63 -2.29 15.03
C GLU A 6 6.27 -1.61 14.84
N ASN A 7 5.97 -0.60 15.65
CA ASN A 7 4.75 0.19 15.53
C ASN A 7 4.70 0.92 14.18
N PHE A 8 5.81 1.51 13.74
CA PHE A 8 5.89 2.17 12.45
C PHE A 8 5.64 1.19 11.29
N LEU A 9 6.28 0.03 11.31
CA LEU A 9 6.07 -1.03 10.31
C LEU A 9 4.62 -1.53 10.26
N TYR A 10 3.98 -1.65 11.43
CA TYR A 10 2.58 -2.02 11.53
C TYR A 10 1.65 -0.96 10.91
N GLU A 11 1.88 0.32 11.21
CA GLU A 11 1.11 1.41 10.59
C GLU A 11 1.40 1.53 9.08
N LEU A 12 2.65 1.29 8.65
CA LEU A 12 3.02 1.26 7.24
C LEU A 12 2.30 0.12 6.49
N LYS A 13 2.18 -1.07 7.10
CA LYS A 13 1.39 -2.18 6.56
C LYS A 13 -0.08 -1.77 6.37
N LYS A 14 -0.67 -1.12 7.37
CA LYS A 14 -2.05 -0.61 7.27
C LYS A 14 -2.20 0.39 6.14
N GLN A 15 -1.27 1.33 6.01
CA GLN A 15 -1.29 2.32 4.94
C GLN A 15 -1.18 1.66 3.56
N ALA A 16 -0.33 0.63 3.42
CA ALA A 16 -0.23 -0.15 2.18
C ALA A 16 -1.57 -0.82 1.83
N MET A 17 -2.27 -1.39 2.82
CA MET A 17 -3.60 -1.97 2.60
C MET A 17 -4.67 -0.93 2.25
N GLN A 18 -4.63 0.25 2.87
CA GLN A 18 -5.57 1.33 2.56
C GLN A 18 -5.36 1.89 1.15
N THR A 19 -4.10 2.12 0.76
CA THR A 19 -3.78 2.56 -0.61
C THR A 19 -4.15 1.50 -1.64
N HIS A 20 -4.02 0.20 -1.31
CA HIS A 20 -4.53 -0.87 -2.15
C HIS A 20 -6.05 -0.81 -2.34
N THR A 21 -6.78 -0.61 -1.23
CA THR A 21 -8.25 -0.51 -1.26
C THR A 21 -8.69 0.68 -2.12
N LEU A 22 -8.00 1.81 -2.00
CA LEU A 22 -8.27 3.00 -2.82
C LEU A 22 -7.93 2.77 -4.29
N LYS A 23 -6.83 2.08 -4.60
CA LYS A 23 -6.49 1.65 -5.96
C LYS A 23 -7.62 0.80 -6.55
N ASP A 24 -8.08 -0.21 -5.83
CA ASP A 24 -9.10 -1.12 -6.35
C ASP A 24 -10.43 -0.39 -6.57
N ALA A 25 -10.81 0.51 -5.66
CA ALA A 25 -11.95 1.39 -5.86
C ALA A 25 -11.78 2.28 -7.11
N TYR A 26 -10.60 2.88 -7.30
CA TYR A 26 -10.29 3.71 -8.47
C TYR A 26 -10.36 2.92 -9.79
N GLU A 27 -9.85 1.69 -9.81
CA GLU A 27 -9.85 0.83 -10.99
C GLU A 27 -11.24 0.35 -11.39
N THR A 28 -12.20 0.33 -10.45
CA THR A 28 -13.61 -0.01 -10.76
C THR A 28 -14.37 1.11 -11.45
N LEU A 29 -13.82 2.33 -11.45
CA LEU A 29 -14.45 3.50 -12.06
C LEU A 29 -14.35 3.47 -13.59
N THR A 30 -15.30 4.13 -14.24
CA THR A 30 -15.22 4.37 -15.68
C THR A 30 -14.07 5.32 -16.04
N PRO A 31 -13.57 5.30 -17.29
CA PRO A 31 -12.51 6.21 -17.72
C PRO A 31 -12.83 7.70 -17.47
N ASP A 32 -14.09 8.11 -17.66
CA ASP A 32 -14.53 9.49 -17.44
C ASP A 32 -14.49 9.88 -15.95
N GLU A 33 -14.89 8.97 -15.05
CA GLU A 33 -14.81 9.16 -13.60
C GLU A 33 -13.35 9.21 -13.12
N GLN A 34 -12.49 8.34 -13.65
CA GLN A 34 -11.05 8.36 -13.40
C GLN A 34 -10.42 9.69 -13.83
N GLN A 35 -10.79 10.19 -15.02
CA GLN A 35 -10.34 11.48 -15.52
C GLN A 35 -10.82 12.62 -14.60
N ARG A 36 -12.07 12.56 -14.13
CA ARG A 36 -12.60 13.56 -13.21
C ARG A 36 -11.83 13.56 -11.88
N ILE A 37 -11.57 12.40 -11.30
CA ILE A 37 -10.80 12.29 -10.06
C ILE A 37 -9.39 12.82 -10.24
N SER A 38 -8.69 12.41 -11.30
CA SER A 38 -7.32 12.89 -11.57
C SER A 38 -7.27 14.40 -11.80
N SER A 39 -8.28 14.99 -12.45
CA SER A 39 -8.35 16.44 -12.65
C SER A 39 -8.56 17.24 -11.36
N LEU A 40 -9.11 16.62 -10.32
CA LEU A 40 -9.35 17.24 -9.02
C LEU A 40 -8.22 16.96 -8.01
N ALA A 41 -7.27 16.11 -8.37
CA ALA A 41 -6.15 15.79 -7.50
C ALA A 41 -5.23 17.02 -7.34
N PRO A 42 -4.69 17.26 -6.12
CA PRO A 42 -3.68 18.29 -5.92
C PRO A 42 -2.46 18.08 -6.83
N ALA A 43 -1.82 19.17 -7.24
CA ALA A 43 -0.61 19.09 -8.06
C ALA A 43 0.49 18.28 -7.34
N GLY A 44 1.05 17.29 -8.04
CA GLY A 44 2.07 16.39 -7.49
C GLY A 44 1.52 15.23 -6.66
N GLN A 45 0.19 15.12 -6.47
CA GLN A 45 -0.41 13.95 -5.86
C GLN A 45 -0.31 12.75 -6.81
N SER A 46 0.34 11.68 -6.37
CA SER A 46 0.35 10.41 -7.10
C SER A 46 -1.06 9.83 -7.21
N MET A 47 -1.39 9.19 -8.31
CA MET A 47 -2.70 8.53 -8.45
C MET A 47 -2.81 7.29 -7.56
N PRO A 48 -4.02 6.80 -7.21
CA PRO A 48 -4.20 5.65 -6.33
C PRO A 48 -3.38 4.40 -6.71
N THR A 49 -3.24 4.13 -8.01
CA THR A 49 -2.39 3.05 -8.54
C THR A 49 -0.93 3.21 -8.16
N GLU A 50 -0.37 4.42 -8.33
CA GLU A 50 1.01 4.73 -7.99
C GLU A 50 1.23 4.80 -6.47
N GLN A 51 0.26 5.32 -5.72
CA GLN A 51 0.31 5.34 -4.25
C GLN A 51 0.39 3.92 -3.68
N ALA A 52 -0.47 3.01 -4.16
CA ALA A 52 -0.45 1.61 -3.73
C ALA A 52 0.91 0.96 -4.03
N ARG A 53 1.40 1.12 -5.26
CA ARG A 53 2.71 0.57 -5.67
C ARG A 53 3.84 1.06 -4.77
N THR A 54 3.99 2.37 -4.64
CA THR A 54 5.11 2.99 -3.89
C THR A 54 5.03 2.68 -2.40
N THR A 55 3.83 2.62 -1.82
CA THR A 55 3.64 2.27 -0.40
C THR A 55 3.96 0.80 -0.14
N PHE A 56 3.52 -0.12 -1.00
CA PHE A 56 3.90 -1.54 -0.89
C PHE A 56 5.39 -1.77 -1.08
N GLU A 57 6.01 -1.08 -2.04
CA GLU A 57 7.46 -1.15 -2.25
C GLU A 57 8.22 -0.69 -0.99
N TRP A 58 7.79 0.41 -0.38
CA TRP A 58 8.37 0.88 0.88
C TRP A 58 8.20 -0.15 2.01
N TYR A 59 6.99 -0.71 2.17
CA TYR A 59 6.72 -1.74 3.17
C TYR A 59 7.63 -2.97 2.96
N ASN A 60 7.75 -3.45 1.72
CA ASN A 60 8.59 -4.61 1.38
C ASN A 60 10.07 -4.35 1.66
N ASN A 61 10.58 -3.18 1.27
CA ASN A 61 11.96 -2.78 1.53
C ASN A 61 12.26 -2.74 3.04
N MET A 62 11.31 -2.26 3.84
CA MET A 62 11.46 -2.24 5.30
C MET A 62 11.42 -3.66 5.89
N GLN A 63 10.54 -4.54 5.42
CA GLN A 63 10.53 -5.95 5.85
C GLN A 63 11.85 -6.65 5.53
N GLU A 64 12.38 -6.46 4.32
CA GLU A 64 13.65 -7.03 3.88
C GLU A 64 14.83 -6.51 4.71
N ALA A 65 14.93 -5.19 4.90
CA ALA A 65 16.00 -4.55 5.67
C ALA A 65 16.04 -5.00 7.14
N HIS A 66 14.88 -5.38 7.70
CA HIS A 66 14.77 -5.86 9.07
C HIS A 66 14.73 -7.38 9.20
N GLY A 67 14.89 -8.13 8.10
CA GLY A 67 14.89 -9.59 8.11
C GLY A 67 13.55 -10.21 8.52
N ILE A 68 12.46 -9.45 8.37
CA ILE A 68 11.10 -9.88 8.70
C ILE A 68 10.61 -10.75 7.55
N LYS A 69 10.67 -12.06 7.72
CA LYS A 69 9.95 -12.99 6.84
C LYS A 69 8.51 -13.00 7.31
N ASP A 70 7.58 -12.68 6.42
CA ASP A 70 6.15 -12.75 6.66
C ASP A 70 5.79 -14.17 7.16
N THR A 71 5.65 -14.34 8.47
CA THR A 71 5.22 -15.59 9.10
C THR A 71 3.71 -15.75 9.10
N ASP A 72 2.99 -15.09 8.18
CA ASP A 72 1.55 -15.29 7.94
C ASP A 72 1.27 -16.04 6.62
N GLY A 73 2.21 -16.92 6.23
CA GLY A 73 2.06 -17.86 5.11
C GLY A 73 1.80 -19.32 5.55
N GLY A 74 1.39 -19.54 6.80
CA GLY A 74 1.15 -20.85 7.39
C GLY A 74 -0.16 -21.52 6.95
N ARG A 75 -0.52 -21.51 5.65
CA ARG A 75 -1.39 -22.57 5.12
C ARG A 75 -0.55 -23.84 5.03
N ARG A 76 -0.51 -24.58 6.15
CA ARG A 76 -0.20 -26.00 6.12
C ARG A 76 -1.20 -26.68 5.19
N ALA A 77 -0.66 -27.33 4.17
CA ALA A 77 -1.34 -28.38 3.44
C ALA A 77 -1.93 -29.41 4.43
N TYR A 78 -3.20 -29.74 4.27
CA TYR A 78 -3.78 -31.09 4.21
C TYR A 78 -5.19 -30.99 3.65
#